data_AF-A0A932HF39-F1
#
_entry.id   AF-A0A932HF39-F1
#
_cell.length_a   1.000
_cell.length_b   1.000
_cell.length_c   1.000
_cell.angle_alpha   90.00
_cell.angle_beta   90.00
_cell.angle_gamma   90.00
#
_symmetry.space_group_name_H-M   'P 1'
#
loop_
_entity.id
_entity.type
_entity.pdbx_description
1 polymer ?
#
loop_
_entity_poly.entity_id
_entity_poly.type
_entity_poly.pdbx_seq_one_letter_code
_entity_poly.pdbx_strand_id
1 'polypeptide(L)'
;MPRALISVSDFAVASIENVTGFPEIMDGRVKTLRPAVHGGILARRDVPAHVAALEQHGFHPIDLVAVNLYPFRETISRPGIAFSEAIEQIDIGGPSLLRSAAKNHAFVVAVVDPADYLRVLEALKAGGVSQELRRELAANVFQHTSAYDGAIAGYLGVAGEDLPPALALVLQRTQSLRYGENPDQRAALYALPEPRGVADLRQLQGKELSFNNIVDLDAAWRLVAEFSSPAAAIIKHNNPCGVGTGSTLGEAFEKARQT
;
A
#
# COMPACT_ATOMS: atom_id res chain seq x y z
N MET A 1 -6.95 -2.86 -20.74
CA MET A 1 -8.09 -3.37 -19.93
C MET A 1 -8.98 -2.29 -19.30
N PRO A 2 -8.56 -1.05 -18.90
CA PRO A 2 -9.49 -0.06 -18.33
C PRO A 2 -10.44 0.60 -19.34
N ARG A 3 -9.94 0.87 -20.56
CA ARG A 3 -10.67 1.58 -21.62
C ARG A 3 -11.93 0.82 -22.05
N ALA A 4 -11.87 -0.52 -22.03
CA ALA A 4 -12.96 -1.41 -22.39
C ALA A 4 -14.09 -1.46 -21.37
N LEU A 5 -13.89 -1.01 -20.12
CA LEU A 5 -14.92 -1.00 -19.08
C LEU A 5 -15.67 0.34 -19.01
N ILE A 6 -14.99 1.46 -19.26
CA ILE A 6 -15.61 2.78 -19.29
C ILE A 6 -16.25 3.07 -20.66
N SER A 7 -15.72 2.52 -21.76
CA SER A 7 -16.34 2.69 -23.09
C SER A 7 -17.70 2.00 -23.25
N VAL A 8 -18.11 1.16 -22.29
CA VAL A 8 -19.42 0.48 -22.25
C VAL A 8 -20.46 1.29 -21.46
N SER A 9 -20.10 2.49 -21.00
CA SER A 9 -20.98 3.41 -20.30
C SER A 9 -21.24 4.66 -21.13
N ASP A 10 -22.29 5.42 -20.82
CA ASP A 10 -22.70 6.62 -21.57
C ASP A 10 -21.77 7.85 -21.39
N PHE A 11 -20.54 7.65 -20.92
CA PHE A 11 -19.59 8.73 -20.69
C PHE A 11 -18.72 8.97 -21.92
N ALA A 12 -18.55 10.26 -22.28
CA ALA A 12 -17.58 10.66 -23.28
C ALA A 12 -16.15 10.46 -22.73
N VAL A 13 -15.35 9.65 -23.40
CA VAL A 13 -13.96 9.37 -23.01
C VAL A 13 -13.00 9.86 -24.09
N ALA A 14 -12.11 10.78 -23.73
CA ALA A 14 -10.99 11.17 -24.58
C ALA A 14 -9.79 10.23 -24.37
N SER A 15 -9.15 9.80 -25.46
CA SER A 15 -7.94 9.00 -25.39
C SER A 15 -6.72 9.85 -25.04
N ILE A 16 -5.68 9.22 -24.47
CA ILE A 16 -4.41 9.92 -24.22
C ILE A 16 -3.77 10.39 -25.54
N GLU A 17 -3.94 9.64 -26.63
CA GLU A 17 -3.45 10.01 -27.96
C GLU A 17 -4.18 11.25 -28.49
N ASN A 18 -5.49 11.37 -28.26
CA ASN A 18 -6.26 12.55 -28.64
C ASN A 18 -5.84 13.78 -27.82
N VAL A 19 -5.52 13.58 -26.53
CA VAL A 19 -5.07 14.65 -25.65
C VAL A 19 -3.63 15.09 -25.97
N THR A 20 -2.76 14.15 -26.36
CA THR A 20 -1.32 14.43 -26.57
C THR A 20 -0.93 14.63 -28.03
N GLY A 21 -1.80 14.28 -28.98
CA GLY A 21 -1.54 14.27 -30.42
C GLY A 21 -0.46 13.27 -30.85
N PHE A 22 -0.14 12.27 -30.02
CA PHE A 22 0.98 11.36 -30.27
C PHE A 22 0.54 9.90 -30.17
N PRO A 23 0.92 9.04 -31.13
CA PRO A 23 0.52 7.64 -31.14
C PRO A 23 1.25 6.82 -30.07
N GLU A 24 0.67 5.70 -29.67
CA GLU A 24 1.34 4.71 -28.85
C GLU A 24 2.61 4.14 -29.54
N ILE A 25 3.74 4.15 -28.84
CA ILE A 25 5.02 3.57 -29.30
C ILE A 25 5.69 2.78 -28.17
N MET A 26 6.66 1.92 -28.50
CA MET A 26 7.43 1.11 -27.55
C MET A 26 6.51 0.33 -26.59
N ASP A 27 5.49 -0.31 -27.15
CA ASP A 27 4.49 -1.10 -26.42
C ASP A 27 3.82 -0.32 -25.26
N GLY A 28 3.64 0.99 -25.44
CA GLY A 28 2.94 1.85 -24.49
C GLY A 28 3.78 2.38 -23.34
N ARG A 29 5.09 2.11 -23.31
CA ARG A 29 6.00 2.52 -22.21
C ARG A 29 6.06 4.03 -21.95
N VAL A 30 5.82 4.85 -22.97
CA VAL A 30 5.96 6.32 -22.90
C VAL A 30 4.66 7.07 -23.13
N LYS A 31 3.52 6.38 -23.15
CA LYS A 31 2.23 6.95 -23.57
C LYS A 31 1.76 8.16 -22.74
N THR A 32 2.08 8.19 -21.45
CA THR A 32 1.68 9.27 -20.52
C THR A 32 2.82 10.23 -20.18
N LEU A 33 4.06 9.92 -20.57
CA LEU A 33 5.27 10.70 -20.24
C LEU A 33 5.41 11.91 -21.16
N ARG A 34 4.44 12.83 -21.11
CA ARG A 34 4.30 13.96 -22.04
C ARG A 34 4.12 15.29 -21.32
N PRO A 35 4.69 16.39 -21.84
CA PRO A 35 4.47 17.73 -21.29
C PRO A 35 3.00 18.14 -21.25
N ALA A 36 2.19 17.74 -22.23
CA ALA A 36 0.75 18.04 -22.24
C ALA A 36 0.01 17.47 -21.02
N VAL A 37 0.43 16.29 -20.55
CA VAL A 37 -0.16 15.61 -19.39
C VAL A 37 0.44 16.14 -18.10
N HIS A 38 1.77 16.09 -17.96
CA HIS A 38 2.43 16.53 -16.75
C HIS A 38 2.34 18.04 -16.52
N GLY A 39 2.30 18.84 -17.57
CA GLY A 39 2.04 20.27 -17.51
C GLY A 39 0.65 20.56 -16.97
N GLY A 40 -0.38 19.86 -17.48
CA GLY A 40 -1.75 19.95 -16.97
C GLY A 40 -1.87 19.58 -15.48
N ILE A 41 -1.06 18.62 -15.01
CA ILE A 41 -1.04 18.19 -13.61
C ILE A 41 -0.21 19.14 -12.73
N LEU A 42 0.99 19.57 -13.18
CA LEU A 42 1.98 20.27 -12.35
C LEU A 42 1.89 21.79 -12.40
N ALA A 43 1.12 22.35 -13.34
CA ALA A 43 0.93 23.78 -13.40
C ALA A 43 0.29 24.30 -12.11
N ARG A 44 0.94 25.28 -11.50
CA ARG A 44 0.45 25.99 -10.33
C ARG A 44 -0.52 27.06 -10.79
N ARG A 45 -1.76 27.02 -10.30
CA ARG A 45 -2.83 27.92 -10.76
C ARG A 45 -2.74 29.30 -10.14
N ASP A 46 -1.98 29.42 -9.06
CA ASP A 46 -1.66 30.67 -8.37
C ASP A 46 -0.41 31.37 -8.96
N VAL A 47 0.23 30.81 -10.00
CA VAL A 47 1.37 31.40 -10.67
C VAL A 47 0.98 31.79 -12.11
N PRO A 48 0.78 33.09 -12.41
CA PRO A 48 0.32 33.54 -13.73
C PRO A 48 1.17 33.03 -14.90
N ALA A 49 2.49 32.93 -14.72
CA ALA A 49 3.40 32.40 -15.73
C ALA A 49 3.13 30.92 -16.07
N HIS A 50 2.68 30.10 -15.11
CA HIS A 50 2.32 28.70 -15.37
C HIS A 50 1.01 28.62 -16.16
N VAL A 51 0.02 29.46 -15.83
CA VAL A 51 -1.26 29.52 -16.54
C VAL A 51 -1.04 29.97 -17.99
N ALA A 52 -0.25 31.03 -18.20
CA ALA A 52 0.12 31.49 -19.54
C ALA A 52 0.86 30.41 -20.34
N ALA A 53 1.75 29.63 -19.70
CA ALA A 53 2.45 28.54 -20.36
C ALA A 53 1.50 27.40 -20.79
N LEU A 54 0.46 27.09 -20.00
CA LEU A 54 -0.57 26.13 -20.39
C LEU A 54 -1.31 26.62 -21.65
N GLU A 55 -1.78 27.87 -21.64
CA GLU A 55 -2.51 28.46 -22.76
C GLU A 55 -1.66 28.52 -24.03
N GLN A 56 -0.41 28.98 -23.92
CA GLN A 56 0.52 29.08 -25.05
C GLN A 56 0.75 27.74 -25.76
N HIS A 57 0.76 26.65 -25.01
CA HIS A 57 1.01 25.31 -25.56
C HIS A 57 -0.28 24.51 -25.80
N GLY A 58 -1.46 25.10 -25.57
CA GLY A 58 -2.75 24.42 -25.71
C GLY A 58 -2.94 23.27 -24.71
N PHE A 59 -2.32 23.34 -23.54
CA PHE A 59 -2.47 22.34 -22.48
C PHE A 59 -3.63 22.69 -21.56
N HIS A 60 -4.35 21.68 -21.11
CA HIS A 60 -5.49 21.84 -20.20
C HIS A 60 -5.10 21.43 -18.77
N PRO A 61 -5.54 22.18 -17.73
CA PRO A 61 -5.39 21.75 -16.35
C PRO A 61 -6.04 20.39 -16.09
N ILE A 62 -5.42 19.58 -15.25
CA ILE A 62 -5.97 18.31 -14.75
C ILE A 62 -6.25 18.49 -13.26
N ASP A 63 -7.52 18.30 -12.87
CA ASP A 63 -8.00 18.48 -11.48
C ASP A 63 -7.88 17.21 -10.62
N LEU A 64 -7.92 16.04 -11.25
CA LEU A 64 -7.95 14.75 -10.56
C LEU A 64 -7.16 13.72 -11.36
N VAL A 65 -6.30 12.98 -10.66
CA VAL A 65 -5.57 11.83 -11.18
C VAL A 65 -5.89 10.64 -10.31
N ALA A 66 -6.63 9.68 -10.86
CA ALA A 66 -6.92 8.40 -10.22
C ALA A 66 -6.19 7.28 -10.97
N VAL A 67 -5.16 6.71 -10.36
CA VAL A 67 -4.29 5.69 -10.96
C VAL A 67 -3.93 4.68 -9.89
N ASN A 68 -4.14 3.39 -10.16
CA ASN A 68 -3.55 2.31 -9.36
C ASN A 68 -2.29 1.78 -10.06
N LEU A 69 -1.32 1.32 -9.28
CA LEU A 69 -0.15 0.64 -9.81
C LEU A 69 -0.46 -0.84 -9.96
N TYR A 70 0.13 -1.46 -10.99
CA TYR A 70 0.08 -2.92 -11.10
C TYR A 70 0.80 -3.53 -9.89
N PRO A 71 0.27 -4.60 -9.27
CA PRO A 71 0.85 -5.15 -8.06
C PRO A 71 2.14 -5.92 -8.41
N PHE A 72 3.26 -5.19 -8.45
CA PHE A 72 4.58 -5.76 -8.74
C PHE A 72 4.92 -6.90 -7.77
N ARG A 73 4.54 -6.77 -6.48
CA ARG A 73 4.70 -7.83 -5.48
C ARG A 73 3.95 -9.12 -5.84
N GLU A 74 2.70 -9.01 -6.30
CA GLU A 74 1.93 -10.18 -6.72
C GLU A 74 2.57 -10.85 -7.94
N THR A 75 3.09 -10.02 -8.86
CA THR A 75 3.78 -10.48 -10.07
C THR A 75 5.01 -11.32 -9.75
N ILE A 76 5.92 -10.80 -8.92
CA ILE A 76 7.17 -11.50 -8.55
C ILE A 76 6.94 -12.69 -7.62
N SER A 77 5.76 -12.77 -6.98
CA SER A 77 5.35 -13.91 -6.15
C SER A 77 4.84 -15.10 -6.99
N ARG A 78 4.62 -14.92 -8.31
CA ARG A 78 4.18 -16.00 -9.20
C ARG A 78 5.30 -17.05 -9.35
N PRO A 79 5.03 -18.34 -9.08
CA PRO A 79 6.02 -19.39 -9.25
C PRO A 79 6.56 -19.43 -10.68
N GLY A 80 7.89 -19.39 -10.83
CA GLY A 80 8.57 -19.56 -12.12
C GLY A 80 8.55 -18.34 -13.05
N ILE A 81 8.17 -17.14 -12.57
CA ILE A 81 8.27 -15.92 -13.39
C ILE A 81 9.73 -15.65 -13.79
N ALA A 82 9.95 -15.40 -15.09
CA ALA A 82 11.29 -15.09 -15.58
C ALA A 82 11.69 -13.68 -15.14
N PHE A 83 12.97 -13.45 -14.87
CA PHE A 83 13.48 -12.12 -14.52
C PHE A 83 13.10 -11.06 -15.56
N SER A 84 13.25 -11.36 -16.85
CA SER A 84 12.84 -10.46 -17.93
C SER A 84 11.35 -10.14 -17.90
N GLU A 85 10.48 -11.11 -17.60
CA GLU A 85 9.03 -10.88 -17.46
C GLU A 85 8.73 -9.95 -16.28
N ALA A 86 9.43 -10.11 -15.15
CA ALA A 86 9.28 -9.21 -14.01
C ALA A 86 9.72 -7.77 -14.34
N ILE A 87 10.84 -7.59 -15.05
CA ILE A 87 11.31 -6.26 -15.48
C ILE A 87 10.28 -5.53 -16.34
N GLU A 88 9.58 -6.24 -17.23
CA GLU A 88 8.54 -5.66 -18.07
C GLU A 88 7.32 -5.14 -17.27
N GLN A 89 7.14 -5.61 -16.04
CA GLN A 89 6.02 -5.21 -15.17
C GLN A 89 6.35 -3.99 -14.29
N ILE A 90 7.54 -3.41 -14.44
CA ILE A 90 7.91 -2.15 -13.79
C ILE A 90 7.23 -0.98 -14.52
N ASP A 91 6.28 -0.35 -13.85
CA ASP A 91 5.53 0.80 -14.35
C ASP A 91 6.32 2.09 -14.12
N ILE A 92 6.52 2.86 -15.19
CA ILE A 92 7.13 4.19 -15.17
C ILE A 92 6.06 5.28 -15.21
N GLY A 93 5.00 5.07 -15.99
CA GLY A 93 3.97 6.06 -16.26
C GLY A 93 3.07 6.29 -15.04
N GLY A 94 2.60 5.21 -14.41
CA GLY A 94 1.73 5.26 -13.23
C GLY A 94 2.35 6.04 -12.07
N PRO A 95 3.56 5.68 -11.60
CA PRO A 95 4.23 6.42 -10.53
C PRO A 95 4.50 7.88 -10.90
N SER A 96 4.85 8.15 -12.17
CA SER A 96 5.10 9.52 -12.63
C SER A 96 3.84 10.40 -12.56
N LEU A 97 2.69 9.88 -13.00
CA LEU A 97 1.40 10.58 -12.92
C LEU A 97 1.00 10.85 -11.46
N LEU A 98 1.06 9.82 -10.63
CA LEU A 98 0.70 9.90 -9.21
C LEU A 98 1.59 10.89 -8.46
N ARG A 99 2.92 10.79 -8.60
CA ARG A 99 3.87 11.71 -7.96
C ARG A 99 3.69 13.15 -8.44
N SER A 100 3.36 13.34 -9.71
CA SER A 100 3.05 14.68 -10.25
C SER A 100 1.81 15.28 -9.58
N ALA A 101 0.73 14.50 -9.46
CA ALA A 101 -0.51 14.93 -8.85
C ALA A 101 -0.33 15.20 -7.34
N ALA A 102 0.33 14.29 -6.63
CA ALA A 102 0.60 14.43 -5.20
C ALA A 102 1.51 15.62 -4.89
N LYS A 103 2.53 15.89 -5.73
CA LYS A 103 3.35 17.10 -5.61
C LYS A 103 2.50 18.37 -5.72
N ASN A 104 1.55 18.40 -6.64
CA ASN A 104 0.67 19.54 -6.88
C ASN A 104 -0.69 19.45 -6.15
N HIS A 105 -0.75 18.78 -5.00
CA HIS A 105 -1.99 18.55 -4.24
C HIS A 105 -2.74 19.83 -3.83
N ALA A 106 -2.07 20.99 -3.85
CA ALA A 106 -2.72 22.29 -3.68
C ALA A 106 -3.79 22.57 -4.76
N PHE A 107 -3.71 21.90 -5.92
CA PHE A 107 -4.62 22.07 -7.06
C PHE A 107 -5.17 20.76 -7.63
N VAL A 108 -4.54 19.62 -7.36
CA VAL A 108 -4.90 18.31 -7.94
C VAL A 108 -5.28 17.30 -6.86
N VAL A 109 -6.33 16.53 -7.08
CA VAL A 109 -6.71 15.38 -6.24
C VAL A 109 -5.99 14.14 -6.77
N ALA A 110 -5.15 13.51 -5.96
CA ALA A 110 -4.37 12.32 -6.35
C ALA A 110 -4.90 11.08 -5.66
N VAL A 111 -5.52 10.15 -6.38
CA VAL A 111 -6.14 8.95 -5.80
C VAL A 111 -5.39 7.71 -6.28
N VAL A 112 -4.78 6.98 -5.34
CA VAL A 112 -4.03 5.75 -5.63
C VAL A 112 -4.79 4.48 -5.28
N ASP A 113 -5.71 4.56 -4.32
CA ASP A 113 -6.49 3.43 -3.80
C ASP A 113 -7.98 3.59 -4.15
N PRO A 114 -8.61 2.58 -4.78
CA PRO A 114 -10.07 2.58 -4.99
C PRO A 114 -10.92 2.76 -3.73
N ALA A 115 -10.41 2.41 -2.55
CA ALA A 115 -11.10 2.61 -1.27
C ALA A 115 -11.41 4.09 -1.00
N ASP A 116 -10.62 5.01 -1.55
CA ASP A 116 -10.82 6.46 -1.41
C ASP A 116 -11.88 7.04 -2.38
N TYR A 117 -12.36 6.27 -3.37
CA TYR A 117 -13.27 6.77 -4.40
C TYR A 117 -14.57 7.34 -3.83
N LEU A 118 -15.20 6.63 -2.90
CA LEU A 118 -16.48 7.07 -2.32
C LEU A 118 -16.31 8.39 -1.57
N ARG A 119 -15.26 8.47 -0.73
CA ARG A 119 -14.94 9.66 0.06
C ARG A 119 -14.63 10.88 -0.82
N VAL A 120 -13.86 10.69 -1.89
CA VAL A 120 -13.56 11.76 -2.85
C VAL A 120 -14.82 12.20 -3.59
N LEU A 121 -15.66 11.25 -4.02
CA LEU A 121 -16.91 11.53 -4.71
C LEU A 121 -17.87 12.35 -3.84
N GLU A 122 -18.00 11.99 -2.56
CA GLU A 122 -18.82 12.72 -1.59
C GLU A 122 -18.32 14.16 -1.39
N ALA A 123 -17.00 14.34 -1.25
CA ALA A 123 -16.41 15.67 -1.15
C ALA A 123 -16.66 16.53 -2.40
N LEU A 124 -16.53 15.94 -3.60
CA LEU A 124 -16.85 16.62 -4.86
C LEU A 124 -18.33 17.04 -4.94
N LYS A 125 -19.26 16.18 -4.54
CA LYS A 125 -20.69 16.50 -4.46
C LYS A 125 -21.00 17.61 -3.45
N ALA A 126 -20.22 17.71 -2.38
CA ALA A 126 -20.34 18.73 -1.35
C ALA A 126 -19.72 20.09 -1.70
N GLY A 127 -19.19 20.26 -2.92
CA GLY A 127 -18.64 21.52 -3.41
C GLY A 127 -17.12 21.55 -3.55
N GLY A 128 -16.43 20.44 -3.31
CA GLY A 128 -15.00 20.30 -3.61
C GLY A 128 -14.21 19.55 -2.53
N VAL A 129 -12.99 19.15 -2.89
CA VAL A 129 -12.07 18.42 -2.00
C VAL A 129 -11.24 19.42 -1.19
N SER A 130 -11.31 19.33 0.15
CA SER A 130 -10.56 20.24 1.03
C SER A 130 -9.04 20.12 0.86
N GLN A 131 -8.28 21.10 1.34
CA GLN A 131 -6.81 21.02 1.28
C GLN A 131 -6.28 19.90 2.16
N GLU A 132 -6.90 19.66 3.32
CA GLU A 132 -6.53 18.60 4.26
C GLU A 132 -6.68 17.23 3.60
N LEU A 133 -7.83 16.99 2.96
CA LEU A 133 -8.08 15.73 2.23
C LEU A 133 -7.10 15.56 1.06
N ARG A 134 -6.83 16.62 0.28
CA ARG A 134 -5.83 16.54 -0.81
C ARG A 134 -4.43 16.23 -0.31
N ARG A 135 -4.02 16.80 0.83
CA ARG A 135 -2.73 16.53 1.46
C ARG A 135 -2.65 15.08 1.98
N GLU A 136 -3.72 14.57 2.56
CA GLU A 136 -3.79 13.18 3.01
C GLU A 136 -3.67 12.20 1.83
N LEU A 137 -4.46 12.41 0.77
CA LEU A 137 -4.39 11.60 -0.45
C LEU A 137 -3.01 11.66 -1.12
N ALA A 138 -2.37 12.83 -1.12
CA ALA A 138 -0.99 12.98 -1.60
C ALA A 138 0.02 12.21 -0.74
N ALA A 139 -0.16 12.17 0.58
CA ALA A 139 0.68 11.35 1.46
C ALA A 139 0.49 9.86 1.16
N ASN A 140 -0.74 9.40 0.94
CA ASN A 140 -1.04 8.02 0.54
C ASN A 140 -0.33 7.63 -0.76
N VAL A 141 -0.31 8.54 -1.74
CA VAL A 141 0.43 8.34 -3.00
C VAL A 141 1.94 8.14 -2.77
N PHE A 142 2.57 8.98 -1.95
CA PHE A 142 4.01 8.84 -1.68
C PHE A 142 4.32 7.59 -0.84
N GLN A 143 3.43 7.18 0.07
CA GLN A 143 3.55 5.91 0.78
C GLN A 143 3.45 4.71 -0.17
N HIS A 144 2.47 4.73 -1.07
CA HIS A 144 2.25 3.66 -2.04
C HIS A 144 3.43 3.54 -3.02
N THR A 145 3.93 4.66 -3.56
CA THR A 145 5.09 4.66 -4.46
C THR A 145 6.39 4.28 -3.74
N SER A 146 6.56 4.64 -2.47
CA SER A 146 7.69 4.16 -1.65
C SER A 146 7.66 2.64 -1.47
N ALA A 147 6.47 2.05 -1.20
CA ALA A 147 6.32 0.60 -1.09
C ALA A 147 6.59 -0.12 -2.42
N TYR A 148 6.17 0.50 -3.53
CA TYR A 148 6.39 0.01 -4.89
C TYR A 148 7.88 -0.01 -5.25
N ASP A 149 8.56 1.13 -5.09
CA ASP A 149 10.00 1.25 -5.38
C ASP A 149 10.84 0.34 -4.46
N GLY A 150 10.43 0.19 -3.19
CA GLY A 150 11.06 -0.74 -2.25
C GLY A 150 10.93 -2.20 -2.68
N ALA A 151 9.79 -2.60 -3.26
CA ALA A 151 9.62 -3.95 -3.80
C ALA A 151 10.48 -4.19 -5.05
N ILE A 152 10.60 -3.20 -5.93
CA ILE A 152 11.49 -3.27 -7.10
C ILE A 152 12.95 -3.37 -6.65
N ALA A 153 13.38 -2.51 -5.73
CA ALA A 153 14.73 -2.50 -5.20
C ALA A 153 15.09 -3.84 -4.54
N GLY A 154 14.17 -4.41 -3.75
CA GLY A 154 14.36 -5.73 -3.15
C GLY A 154 14.43 -6.87 -4.16
N TYR A 155 13.68 -6.79 -5.26
CA TYR A 155 13.73 -7.80 -6.33
C TYR A 155 15.01 -7.71 -7.17
N LEU A 156 15.49 -6.49 -7.46
CA LEU A 156 16.72 -6.25 -8.21
C LEU A 156 17.99 -6.44 -7.36
N GLY A 157 17.89 -6.14 -6.06
CA GLY A 157 18.97 -6.28 -5.10
C GLY A 157 19.27 -7.75 -4.83
N VAL A 158 20.31 -8.26 -5.48
CA VAL A 158 20.97 -9.57 -5.28
C VAL A 158 20.03 -10.63 -4.69
N ALA A 159 19.24 -11.25 -5.57
CA ALA A 159 18.42 -12.40 -5.24
C ALA A 159 19.26 -13.44 -4.45
N GLY A 160 18.92 -13.65 -3.18
CA GLY A 160 19.53 -14.69 -2.34
C GLY A 160 20.35 -14.21 -1.14
N GLU A 161 20.47 -12.90 -0.87
CA GLU A 161 21.03 -12.42 0.41
C GLU A 161 19.92 -12.14 1.45
N ASP A 162 19.94 -12.89 2.55
CA ASP A 162 18.97 -12.72 3.65
C ASP A 162 19.10 -11.37 4.38
N LEU A 163 20.27 -10.72 4.28
CA LEU A 163 20.61 -9.46 4.93
C LEU A 163 21.17 -8.46 3.92
N PRO A 164 20.32 -7.85 3.08
CA PRO A 164 20.77 -6.96 2.03
C PRO A 164 21.37 -5.66 2.60
N PRO A 165 22.26 -4.97 1.86
CA PRO A 165 22.85 -3.71 2.30
C PRO A 165 21.82 -2.57 2.46
N ALA A 166 20.64 -2.70 1.86
CA ALA A 166 19.52 -1.80 2.05
C ALA A 166 18.22 -2.59 2.17
N LEU A 167 17.42 -2.28 3.20
CA LEU A 167 16.12 -2.89 3.45
C LEU A 167 15.03 -1.82 3.49
N ALA A 168 14.05 -1.92 2.58
CA ALA A 168 12.91 -1.03 2.53
C ALA A 168 11.68 -1.69 3.18
N LEU A 169 11.25 -1.18 4.33
CA LEU A 169 10.04 -1.64 5.02
C LEU A 169 8.98 -0.54 4.99
N VAL A 170 7.84 -0.85 4.36
CA VAL A 170 6.63 -0.03 4.43
C VAL A 170 5.55 -0.85 5.12
N LEU A 171 5.22 -0.43 6.34
CA LEU A 171 4.25 -1.11 7.19
C LEU A 171 2.97 -0.29 7.27
N GLN A 172 1.83 -0.98 7.28
CA GLN A 172 0.51 -0.39 7.46
C GLN A 172 0.05 -0.57 8.89
N ARG A 173 -0.50 0.49 9.49
CA ARG A 173 -1.08 0.38 10.83
C ARG A 173 -2.36 -0.45 10.77
N THR A 174 -2.37 -1.62 11.39
CA THR A 174 -3.55 -2.49 11.47
C THR A 174 -4.41 -2.18 12.69
N GLN A 175 -3.79 -1.71 13.78
CA GLN A 175 -4.50 -1.39 15.02
C GLN A 175 -3.80 -0.28 15.80
N SER A 176 -4.54 0.70 16.32
CA SER A 176 -4.04 1.60 17.37
C SER A 176 -4.21 0.93 18.73
N LEU A 177 -3.24 1.05 19.64
CA LEU A 177 -3.32 0.42 20.96
C LEU A 177 -3.57 1.47 22.04
N ARG A 178 -4.28 1.08 23.10
CA ARG A 178 -4.58 1.95 24.25
C ARG A 178 -3.33 2.57 24.87
N TYR A 179 -2.27 1.78 24.98
CA TYR A 179 -0.95 2.16 25.47
C TYR A 179 0.06 1.07 25.06
N GLY A 180 1.34 1.34 25.26
CA GLY A 180 2.45 0.39 25.03
C GLY A 180 2.56 -0.65 26.13
N GLU A 181 3.78 -0.96 26.53
CA GLU A 181 4.02 -1.89 27.64
C GLU A 181 3.50 -1.31 28.97
N ASN A 182 3.59 0.01 29.13
CA ASN A 182 3.11 0.79 30.28
C ASN A 182 2.12 1.89 29.87
N PRO A 183 1.22 2.35 30.78
CA PRO A 183 0.12 3.26 30.46
C PRO A 183 0.51 4.63 29.87
N ASP A 184 1.71 5.12 30.17
CA ASP A 184 2.25 6.40 29.70
C ASP A 184 2.85 6.33 28.28
N GLN A 185 2.97 5.13 27.72
CA GLN A 185 3.56 4.89 26.41
C GLN A 185 2.47 4.80 25.32
N ARG A 186 2.69 5.43 24.17
CA ARG A 186 1.83 5.26 22.99
C ARG A 186 2.26 4.04 22.19
N ALA A 187 1.31 3.30 21.63
CA ALA A 187 1.61 2.16 20.77
C ALA A 187 0.57 1.93 19.66
N ALA A 188 0.99 1.21 18.63
CA ALA A 188 0.15 0.75 17.54
C ALA A 188 0.78 -0.50 16.92
N LEU A 189 -0.05 -1.39 16.39
CA LEU A 189 0.37 -2.57 15.62
C LEU A 189 0.48 -2.18 14.14
N TYR A 190 1.61 -2.53 13.54
CA TYR A 190 1.90 -2.33 12.13
C TYR A 190 2.25 -3.66 11.48
N ALA A 191 1.80 -3.87 10.24
CA ALA A 191 2.00 -5.10 9.49
C ALA A 191 2.52 -4.82 8.08
N LEU A 192 3.19 -5.81 7.48
CA LEU A 192 3.40 -5.80 6.03
C LEU A 192 2.05 -6.07 5.33
N PRO A 193 1.86 -5.65 4.07
CA PRO A 193 0.63 -5.92 3.32
C PRO A 193 0.33 -7.42 3.10
N GLU A 194 1.34 -8.27 3.20
CA GLU A 194 1.19 -9.73 3.09
C GLU A 194 0.84 -10.33 4.46
N PRO A 195 -0.20 -11.18 4.56
CA PRO A 195 -0.62 -11.75 5.83
C PRO A 195 0.50 -12.60 6.47
N ARG A 196 0.91 -12.27 7.69
CA ARG A 196 1.89 -13.02 8.49
C ARG A 196 1.59 -12.93 9.99
N GLY A 197 1.28 -14.10 10.57
CA GLY A 197 1.33 -14.33 12.01
C GLY A 197 0.29 -13.55 12.82
N VAL A 198 0.70 -13.01 13.96
CA VAL A 198 -0.19 -12.35 14.92
C VAL A 198 -0.85 -11.08 14.37
N ALA A 199 -0.23 -10.45 13.37
CA ALA A 199 -0.72 -9.22 12.78
C ALA A 199 -2.06 -9.36 12.05
N ASP A 200 -2.41 -10.57 11.61
CA ASP A 200 -3.64 -10.87 10.84
C ASP A 200 -4.66 -11.66 11.65
N LEU A 201 -4.47 -11.77 12.97
CA LEU A 201 -5.41 -12.51 13.80
C LEU A 201 -6.76 -11.83 13.82
N ARG A 202 -7.80 -12.62 13.56
CA ARG A 202 -9.18 -12.21 13.76
C ARG A 202 -9.59 -12.47 15.20
N GLN A 203 -9.75 -11.40 15.97
CA GLN A 203 -10.35 -11.51 17.30
C GLN A 203 -11.85 -11.86 17.18
N LEU A 204 -12.25 -13.02 17.69
CA LEU A 204 -13.65 -13.49 17.66
C LEU A 204 -14.47 -12.99 18.85
N GLN A 205 -13.82 -12.76 20.00
CA GLN A 205 -14.47 -12.35 21.25
C GLN A 205 -13.48 -11.61 22.15
N GLY A 206 -14.00 -10.85 23.12
CA GLY A 206 -13.24 -10.23 24.20
C GLY A 206 -13.04 -8.73 24.00
N LYS A 207 -12.42 -8.10 24.99
CA LYS A 207 -11.99 -6.70 24.87
C LYS A 207 -10.81 -6.60 23.91
N GLU A 208 -10.58 -5.40 23.37
CA GLU A 208 -9.40 -5.10 22.57
C GLU A 208 -8.09 -5.53 23.27
N LEU A 209 -7.21 -6.20 22.51
CA LEU A 209 -5.90 -6.65 22.96
C LEU A 209 -4.99 -5.47 23.34
N SER A 210 -4.22 -5.63 24.42
CA SER A 210 -3.13 -4.70 24.75
C SER A 210 -1.84 -5.02 24.00
N PHE A 211 -0.86 -4.13 24.05
CA PHE A 211 0.49 -4.39 23.57
C PHE A 211 1.07 -5.69 24.16
N ASN A 212 1.00 -5.86 25.48
CA ASN A 212 1.52 -7.06 26.16
C ASN A 212 0.75 -8.33 25.73
N ASN A 213 -0.56 -8.23 25.47
CA ASN A 213 -1.31 -9.39 24.96
C ASN A 213 -0.84 -9.80 23.57
N ILE A 214 -0.52 -8.84 22.69
CA ILE A 214 -0.01 -9.13 21.34
C ILE A 214 1.38 -9.79 21.43
N VAL A 215 2.27 -9.27 22.29
CA VAL A 215 3.60 -9.85 22.52
C VAL A 215 3.51 -11.27 23.09
N ASP A 216 2.69 -11.48 24.13
CA ASP A 216 2.49 -12.81 24.72
C ASP A 216 1.89 -13.80 23.70
N LEU A 217 1.00 -13.32 22.83
CA LEU A 217 0.37 -14.14 21.80
C LEU A 217 1.35 -14.54 20.69
N ASP A 218 2.25 -13.64 20.26
CA ASP A 218 3.31 -13.95 19.29
C ASP A 218 4.30 -14.95 19.86
N ALA A 219 4.71 -14.78 21.12
CA ALA A 219 5.55 -15.76 21.83
C ALA A 219 4.85 -17.13 21.95
N ALA A 220 3.57 -17.16 22.35
CA ALA A 220 2.81 -18.39 22.47
C ALA A 220 2.69 -19.10 21.12
N TRP A 221 2.36 -18.35 20.07
CA TRP A 221 2.19 -18.87 18.72
C TRP A 221 3.48 -19.46 18.15
N ARG A 222 4.61 -18.73 18.26
CA ARG A 222 5.91 -19.23 17.80
C ARG A 222 6.34 -20.47 18.55
N LEU A 223 6.16 -20.50 19.87
CA LEU A 223 6.56 -21.65 20.69
C LEU A 223 5.76 -22.91 20.33
N VAL A 224 4.43 -22.82 20.15
CA VAL A 224 3.66 -24.00 19.74
C VAL A 224 3.97 -24.44 18.31
N ALA A 225 4.37 -23.52 17.42
CA ALA A 225 4.71 -23.81 16.03
C ALA A 225 6.01 -24.62 15.87
N GLU A 226 6.87 -24.69 16.90
CA GLU A 226 8.07 -25.55 16.91
C GLU A 226 7.74 -27.05 17.02
N PHE A 227 6.50 -27.41 17.37
CA PHE A 227 6.10 -28.80 17.59
C PHE A 227 5.22 -29.32 16.45
N SER A 228 5.52 -30.54 16.00
CA SER A 228 4.68 -31.26 15.03
C SER A 228 3.51 -32.03 15.67
N SER A 229 3.60 -32.31 16.97
CA SER A 229 2.54 -32.95 17.78
C SER A 229 1.61 -31.90 18.41
N PRO A 230 0.37 -32.26 18.80
CA PRO A 230 -0.48 -31.36 19.59
C PRO A 230 0.28 -30.75 20.78
N ALA A 231 0.33 -29.43 20.82
CA ALA A 231 1.11 -28.65 21.77
C ALA A 231 0.29 -27.49 22.36
N ALA A 232 0.62 -27.12 23.59
CA ALA A 232 0.07 -25.95 24.26
C ALA A 232 1.20 -25.20 24.98
N ALA A 233 1.17 -23.87 24.91
CA ALA A 233 2.06 -22.99 25.63
C ALA A 233 1.26 -21.96 26.44
N ILE A 234 1.68 -21.72 27.68
CA ILE A 234 1.13 -20.70 28.56
C ILE A 234 2.22 -19.66 28.78
N ILE A 235 1.99 -18.45 28.26
CA ILE A 235 2.93 -17.33 28.33
C ILE A 235 2.44 -16.28 29.32
N LYS A 236 3.37 -15.70 30.07
CA LYS A 236 3.12 -14.51 30.90
C LYS A 236 4.32 -13.59 30.85
N HIS A 237 4.12 -12.31 30.52
CA HIS A 237 5.19 -11.33 30.43
C HIS A 237 6.34 -11.81 29.52
N ASN A 238 5.99 -12.33 28.34
CA ASN A 238 6.89 -12.86 27.34
C ASN A 238 7.72 -14.09 27.80
N ASN A 239 7.37 -14.71 28.92
CA ASN A 239 8.05 -15.88 29.46
C ASN A 239 7.12 -17.11 29.45
N PRO A 240 7.61 -18.30 29.07
CA PRO A 240 6.84 -19.53 29.17
C PRO A 240 6.69 -19.93 30.64
N CYS A 241 5.46 -19.94 31.13
CA CYS A 241 5.13 -20.49 32.45
C CYS A 241 4.86 -21.99 32.39
N GLY A 242 4.46 -22.51 31.22
CA GLY A 242 4.20 -23.92 31.04
C GLY A 242 4.11 -24.30 29.57
N VAL A 243 4.60 -25.48 29.25
CA VAL A 243 4.60 -26.04 27.89
C VAL A 243 4.29 -27.52 27.99
N GLY A 244 3.38 -28.00 27.15
CA GLY A 244 2.98 -29.40 27.15
C GLY A 244 2.71 -29.91 25.75
N THR A 245 3.06 -31.18 25.51
CA THR A 245 2.67 -31.92 24.31
C THR A 245 1.85 -33.16 24.70
N GLY A 246 0.97 -33.60 23.81
CA GLY A 246 0.05 -34.71 24.07
C GLY A 246 -0.44 -35.40 22.81
N SER A 247 -1.23 -36.46 22.99
CA SER A 247 -1.92 -37.10 21.87
C SER A 247 -3.12 -36.27 21.41
N THR A 248 -3.65 -35.42 22.29
CA THR A 248 -4.72 -34.46 22.01
C THR A 248 -4.35 -33.05 22.52
N LEU A 249 -5.01 -32.03 21.99
CA LEU A 249 -4.84 -30.64 22.46
C LEU A 249 -5.22 -30.47 23.93
N GLY A 250 -6.24 -31.19 24.41
CA GLY A 250 -6.66 -31.16 25.82
C GLY A 250 -5.58 -31.70 26.76
N GLU A 251 -4.94 -32.81 26.40
CA GLU A 251 -3.82 -33.36 27.16
C GLU A 251 -2.61 -32.43 27.17
N ALA A 252 -2.29 -31.84 26.01
CA ALA A 252 -1.20 -30.88 25.88
C ALA A 252 -1.41 -29.66 26.79
N PHE A 253 -2.64 -29.13 26.81
CA PHE A 253 -3.01 -28.00 27.66
C PHE A 253 -2.93 -28.35 29.14
N GLU A 254 -3.46 -29.50 29.56
CA GLU A 254 -3.45 -29.88 30.98
C GLU A 254 -2.02 -30.08 31.50
N LYS A 255 -1.13 -30.68 30.69
CA LYS A 255 0.30 -30.78 31.01
C LYS A 255 0.97 -29.41 31.13
N ALA A 256 0.72 -28.50 30.17
CA ALA A 256 1.25 -27.14 30.22
C ALA A 256 0.79 -26.40 31.49
N ARG A 257 -0.47 -26.58 31.91
CA ARG A 257 -1.06 -25.94 33.08
C ARG A 257 -0.49 -26.45 34.42
N GLN A 258 0.05 -27.67 34.44
CA GLN A 258 0.61 -28.33 35.63
C GLN A 258 2.12 -28.10 35.83
N THR A 259 2.77 -27.37 34.93
CA THR A 259 4.18 -26.98 35.05
C THR A 259 4.36 -25.93 36.14
#